data_AF-A0A942LDY4-F1
#
_entry.id   AF-A0A942LDY4-F1
#
_cell.length_a   1.000
_cell.length_b   1.000
_cell.length_c   1.000
_cell.angle_alpha   90.00
_cell.angle_beta   90.00
_cell.angle_gamma   90.00
#
_symmetry.space_group_name_H-M   'P 1'
#
loop_
_entity.id
_entity.type
_entity.pdbx_description
1 polymer ?
#
loop_
_entity_poly.entity_id
_entity_poly.type
_entity_poly.pdbx_seq_one_letter_code
_entity_poly.pdbx_strand_id
1 'polypeptide(L)'
;MNREGFSKWLKTIKKLDDGTCKARTANCLRIEKYYGDLDEIYENDQCAFLFTDLTYSTKDNANNIPTKHKIPIDGNKYTGTQTLRSALKLFIEFKENRLLPDIKSMSDVVADEHDGSYELIRETVNSLANTPIERLDVPDLELLYFMAVGTWKGGEKFRLEKIKKSNLPIEEKEHLTAVFNRVVEKAKKHEYQNTVGQWSVGMFGTGFYSFRSDKENAQKFLSLCIEISKIDDEDKILDSAEEALKTSIKGMQTAAASIILHCLKPNVFPVINNAMVEAAVLLEGEGVTLTKPKELTSYIQNARSIKKFRDEKCQFRNFRALDMKFWDVSELEADQEDEGFDPNFVDDEITYNEDIGITKEQWLAMLTDKDVFKGKDRELMLHFYNSGGQTTASELAAETGQHPSSFNAPVVALAKRVANYTNCR
;
A
#
# COMPACT_ATOMS: atom_id res chain seq x y z
N MET A 1 -10.45 26.71 -4.53
CA MET A 1 -9.96 25.42 -4.01
C MET A 1 -8.65 25.01 -4.68
N ASN A 2 -7.83 24.21 -4.01
CA ASN A 2 -6.72 23.44 -4.58
C ASN A 2 -7.25 22.38 -5.57
N ARG A 3 -7.57 22.84 -6.79
CA ARG A 3 -8.17 22.04 -7.86
C ARG A 3 -7.31 20.83 -8.22
N GLU A 4 -6.00 21.04 -8.34
CA GLU A 4 -5.07 20.00 -8.76
C GLU A 4 -4.93 18.92 -7.69
N GLY A 5 -4.79 19.33 -6.42
CA GLY A 5 -4.79 18.41 -5.27
C GLY A 5 -6.09 17.62 -5.16
N PHE A 6 -7.24 18.29 -5.27
CA PHE A 6 -8.55 17.63 -5.21
C PHE A 6 -8.74 16.62 -6.35
N SER A 7 -8.45 17.01 -7.59
CA SER A 7 -8.60 16.12 -8.75
C SER A 7 -7.67 14.89 -8.65
N LYS A 8 -6.46 15.07 -8.11
CA LYS A 8 -5.51 13.97 -7.89
C LYS A 8 -5.99 13.04 -6.77
N TRP A 9 -6.46 13.61 -5.66
CA TRP A 9 -7.05 12.83 -4.57
C TRP A 9 -8.26 11.99 -5.03
N LEU A 10 -9.14 12.54 -5.86
CA LEU A 10 -10.26 11.79 -6.45
C LEU A 10 -9.77 10.59 -7.29
N LYS A 11 -8.71 10.79 -8.06
CA LYS A 11 -8.15 9.74 -8.91
C LYS A 11 -7.40 8.67 -8.13
N THR A 12 -6.70 9.06 -7.07
CA THR A 12 -5.78 8.17 -6.37
C THR A 12 -6.37 7.54 -5.13
N ILE A 13 -7.06 8.33 -4.30
CA ILE A 13 -7.66 7.85 -3.05
C ILE A 13 -9.06 7.32 -3.29
N LYS A 14 -9.85 7.99 -4.15
CA LYS A 14 -11.22 7.54 -4.47
C LYS A 14 -11.30 6.68 -5.74
N LYS A 15 -10.17 6.47 -6.42
CA LYS A 15 -10.02 5.67 -7.66
C LYS A 15 -11.10 5.93 -8.72
N LEU A 16 -11.63 7.15 -8.79
CA LEU A 16 -12.64 7.51 -9.78
C LEU A 16 -12.01 7.60 -11.16
N ASP A 17 -12.76 7.21 -12.19
CA ASP A 17 -12.30 7.34 -13.58
C ASP A 17 -12.07 8.81 -13.96
N ASP A 18 -11.25 9.05 -14.99
CA ASP A 18 -10.88 10.40 -15.42
C ASP A 18 -12.09 11.27 -15.79
N GLY A 19 -13.16 10.67 -16.32
CA GLY A 19 -14.41 11.35 -16.65
C GLY A 19 -15.13 11.81 -15.39
N THR A 20 -15.30 10.92 -14.42
CA THR A 20 -15.91 11.24 -13.12
C THR A 20 -15.08 12.25 -12.34
N CYS A 21 -13.75 12.11 -12.31
CA CYS A 21 -12.85 13.09 -11.68
C CYS A 21 -13.06 14.50 -12.25
N LYS A 22 -13.08 14.62 -13.58
CA LYS A 22 -13.34 15.89 -14.28
C LYS A 22 -14.72 16.43 -13.95
N ALA A 23 -15.74 15.59 -13.94
CA ALA A 23 -17.11 15.98 -13.62
C ALA A 23 -17.23 16.49 -12.18
N ARG A 24 -16.69 15.78 -11.18
CA ARG A 24 -16.72 16.20 -9.76
C ARG A 24 -15.93 17.49 -9.55
N THR A 25 -14.76 17.61 -10.16
CA THR A 25 -13.97 18.85 -10.14
C THR A 25 -14.75 20.02 -10.74
N ALA A 26 -15.40 19.82 -11.90
CA ALA A 26 -16.21 20.85 -12.55
C ALA A 26 -17.44 21.26 -11.73
N ASN A 27 -18.06 20.30 -11.03
CA ASN A 27 -19.17 20.58 -10.12
C ASN A 27 -18.73 21.45 -8.93
N CYS A 28 -17.56 21.18 -8.32
CA CYS A 28 -17.00 22.05 -7.28
C CYS A 28 -16.70 23.46 -7.82
N LEU A 29 -16.08 23.58 -9.01
CA LEU A 29 -15.85 24.89 -9.65
C LEU A 29 -17.15 25.64 -9.94
N ARG A 30 -18.23 24.92 -10.27
CA ARG A 30 -19.55 25.53 -10.44
C ARG A 30 -20.10 26.06 -9.13
N ILE A 31 -19.89 25.36 -8.02
CA ILE A 31 -20.24 25.88 -6.69
C ILE A 31 -19.45 27.15 -6.40
N GLU A 32 -18.13 27.14 -6.63
CA GLU A 32 -17.26 28.30 -6.38
C GLU A 32 -17.68 29.54 -7.15
N LYS A 33 -18.11 29.36 -8.41
CA LYS A 33 -18.62 30.46 -9.24
C LYS A 33 -19.74 31.25 -8.56
N TYR A 34 -20.56 30.60 -7.74
CA TYR A 34 -21.67 31.27 -7.07
C TYR A 34 -21.35 31.62 -5.61
N TYR A 35 -20.62 30.77 -4.89
CA TYR A 35 -20.43 30.91 -3.43
C TYR A 35 -19.10 31.51 -3.00
N GLY A 36 -18.09 31.56 -3.87
CA GLY A 36 -16.72 31.92 -3.51
C GLY A 36 -15.80 30.70 -3.39
N ASP A 37 -14.54 30.91 -3.03
CA ASP A 37 -13.53 29.84 -2.98
C ASP A 37 -13.89 28.79 -1.91
N LEU A 38 -13.91 27.51 -2.30
CA LEU A 38 -14.30 26.43 -1.40
C LEU A 38 -13.26 26.16 -0.29
N ASP A 39 -11.97 26.46 -0.49
CA ASP A 39 -10.98 26.37 0.59
C ASP A 39 -11.27 27.43 1.67
N GLU A 40 -11.54 28.68 1.28
CA GLU A 40 -11.91 29.74 2.22
C GLU A 40 -13.22 29.44 2.95
N ILE A 41 -14.23 28.91 2.24
CA ILE A 41 -15.51 28.50 2.84
C ILE A 41 -15.28 27.37 3.85
N TYR A 42 -14.45 26.37 3.51
CA TYR A 42 -14.13 25.28 4.41
C TYR A 42 -13.42 25.77 5.68
N GLU A 43 -12.47 26.70 5.55
CA GLU A 43 -11.78 27.30 6.70
C GLU A 43 -12.72 28.07 7.63
N ASN A 44 -13.78 28.67 7.09
CA ASN A 44 -14.73 29.45 7.87
C ASN A 44 -15.76 28.59 8.64
N ASP A 45 -16.39 27.62 7.98
CA ASP A 45 -17.50 26.85 8.57
C ASP A 45 -17.53 25.36 8.18
N GLN A 46 -16.42 24.82 7.65
CA GLN A 46 -16.34 23.46 7.11
C GLN A 46 -17.41 23.15 6.06
N CYS A 47 -17.83 24.18 5.32
CA CYS A 47 -18.90 24.12 4.32
C CYS A 47 -20.29 23.79 4.90
N ALA A 48 -20.53 23.92 6.21
CA ALA A 48 -21.80 23.54 6.84
C ALA A 48 -23.00 24.31 6.28
N PHE A 49 -22.87 25.62 6.07
CA PHE A 49 -23.91 26.45 5.46
C PHE A 49 -24.21 25.99 4.03
N LEU A 50 -23.17 25.82 3.21
CA LEU A 50 -23.29 25.43 1.82
C LEU A 50 -23.90 24.02 1.68
N PHE A 51 -23.52 23.10 2.57
CA PHE A 51 -24.11 21.78 2.66
C PHE A 51 -25.60 21.85 2.99
N THR A 52 -26.00 22.73 3.92
CA THR A 52 -27.44 22.93 4.21
C THR A 52 -28.19 23.49 3.00
N ASP A 53 -27.59 24.46 2.30
CA ASP A 53 -28.19 25.14 1.15
C ASP A 53 -28.34 24.22 -0.08
N LEU A 54 -27.43 23.26 -0.25
CA LEU A 54 -27.50 22.18 -1.24
C LEU A 54 -28.38 20.99 -0.77
N THR A 55 -29.47 21.26 -0.06
CA THR A 55 -30.46 20.26 0.35
C THR A 55 -31.77 20.48 -0.40
N TYR A 56 -32.19 19.47 -1.16
CA TYR A 56 -33.41 19.52 -1.95
C TYR A 56 -33.97 18.10 -2.11
N SER A 57 -35.25 17.90 -1.76
CA SER A 57 -35.89 16.59 -1.74
C SER A 57 -36.66 16.28 -3.03
N THR A 58 -37.01 15.00 -3.23
CA THR A 58 -37.91 14.58 -4.31
C THR A 58 -39.29 15.21 -4.18
N LYS A 59 -39.77 15.42 -2.95
CA LYS A 59 -41.03 16.11 -2.65
C LYS A 59 -40.99 17.59 -3.05
N ASP A 60 -39.88 18.29 -2.77
CA ASP A 60 -39.68 19.67 -3.21
C ASP A 60 -39.72 19.76 -4.74
N ASN A 61 -39.09 18.80 -5.42
CA ASN A 61 -39.10 18.70 -6.87
C ASN A 61 -40.49 18.45 -7.44
N ALA A 62 -41.24 17.49 -6.87
CA ALA A 62 -42.60 17.16 -7.30
C ALA A 62 -43.56 18.35 -7.13
N ASN A 63 -43.35 19.15 -6.07
CA ASN A 63 -44.13 20.35 -5.79
C ASN A 63 -43.59 21.63 -6.44
N ASN A 64 -42.56 21.52 -7.30
CA ASN A 64 -41.91 22.66 -7.97
C ASN A 64 -41.42 23.77 -7.02
N ILE A 65 -41.02 23.42 -5.80
CA ILE A 65 -40.48 24.36 -4.82
C ILE A 65 -39.16 24.98 -5.39
N PRO A 66 -38.87 26.26 -5.16
CA PRO A 66 -37.56 26.81 -5.53
C PRO A 66 -36.42 26.15 -4.75
N THR A 67 -35.25 25.97 -5.38
CA THR A 67 -34.03 25.55 -4.67
C THR A 67 -33.60 26.63 -3.69
N LYS A 68 -33.03 26.23 -2.54
CA LYS A 68 -32.47 27.18 -1.57
C LYS A 68 -31.21 27.85 -2.09
N HIS A 69 -30.37 27.06 -2.77
CA HIS A 69 -29.15 27.55 -3.38
C HIS A 69 -29.39 28.45 -4.60
N LYS A 70 -28.43 29.34 -4.86
CA LYS A 70 -28.45 30.30 -5.99
C LYS A 70 -27.88 29.78 -7.31
N ILE A 71 -27.45 28.51 -7.37
CA ILE A 71 -26.91 27.88 -8.58
C ILE A 71 -28.06 27.53 -9.54
N PRO A 72 -28.11 28.09 -10.77
CA PRO A 72 -29.11 27.72 -11.76
C PRO A 72 -28.93 26.25 -12.14
N ILE A 73 -30.01 25.47 -12.22
CA ILE A 73 -30.00 24.08 -12.71
C ILE A 73 -30.88 24.02 -13.95
N ASP A 74 -30.30 23.55 -15.06
CA ASP A 74 -31.04 23.22 -16.28
C ASP A 74 -31.48 21.76 -16.21
N GLY A 75 -32.77 21.49 -16.39
CA GLY A 75 -33.38 20.18 -16.18
C GLY A 75 -33.88 19.93 -14.74
N ASN A 76 -33.70 18.70 -14.26
CA ASN A 76 -34.28 18.26 -12.98
C ASN A 76 -33.51 18.87 -11.78
N LYS A 77 -34.19 19.71 -11.00
CA LYS A 77 -33.61 20.43 -9.84
C LYS A 77 -33.09 19.48 -8.76
N TYR A 78 -33.78 18.36 -8.52
CA TYR A 78 -33.35 17.37 -7.55
C TYR A 78 -32.04 16.71 -7.93
N THR A 79 -31.94 16.13 -9.13
CA THR A 79 -30.72 15.43 -9.55
C THR A 79 -29.54 16.39 -9.72
N GLY A 80 -29.79 17.60 -10.21
CA GLY A 80 -28.78 18.66 -10.29
C GLY A 80 -28.25 19.07 -8.91
N THR A 81 -29.13 19.25 -7.92
CA THR A 81 -28.73 19.60 -6.55
C THR A 81 -27.94 18.47 -5.90
N GLN A 82 -28.41 17.23 -6.03
CA GLN A 82 -27.71 16.06 -5.49
C GLN A 82 -26.32 15.90 -6.11
N THR A 83 -26.17 16.14 -7.41
CA THR A 83 -24.87 16.07 -8.09
C THR A 83 -23.86 17.06 -7.50
N LEU A 84 -24.29 18.30 -7.22
CA LEU A 84 -23.46 19.33 -6.60
C LEU A 84 -23.14 18.97 -5.14
N ARG A 85 -24.14 18.50 -4.40
CA ARG A 85 -23.98 18.05 -3.01
C ARG A 85 -22.97 16.92 -2.90
N SER A 86 -23.02 15.92 -3.79
CA SER A 86 -22.06 14.81 -3.80
C SER A 86 -20.63 15.27 -4.13
N ALA A 87 -20.46 16.25 -5.02
CA ALA A 87 -19.15 16.84 -5.27
C ALA A 87 -18.62 17.59 -4.04
N LEU A 88 -19.48 18.35 -3.34
CA LEU A 88 -19.11 19.03 -2.11
C LEU A 88 -18.72 18.05 -0.99
N LYS A 89 -19.43 16.91 -0.85
CA LYS A 89 -19.05 15.85 0.10
C LYS A 89 -17.63 15.35 -0.14
N LEU A 90 -17.31 15.04 -1.40
CA LEU A 90 -15.97 14.59 -1.77
C LEU A 90 -14.91 15.67 -1.48
N PHE A 91 -15.23 16.94 -1.71
CA PHE A 91 -14.34 18.04 -1.35
C PHE A 91 -14.12 18.14 0.17
N ILE A 92 -15.18 18.05 0.97
CA ILE A 92 -15.07 18.04 2.44
C ILE A 92 -14.19 16.86 2.89
N GLU A 93 -14.43 15.66 2.36
CA GLU A 93 -13.62 14.46 2.65
C GLU A 93 -12.15 14.67 2.25
N PHE A 94 -11.88 15.32 1.11
CA PHE A 94 -10.53 15.70 0.71
C PHE A 94 -9.85 16.64 1.70
N LYS A 95 -10.59 17.62 2.25
CA LYS A 95 -10.05 18.56 3.26
C LYS A 95 -9.83 17.91 4.62
N GLU A 96 -10.68 16.95 4.96
CA GLU A 96 -10.56 16.17 6.20
C GLU A 96 -9.50 15.06 6.10
N ASN A 97 -9.05 14.75 4.89
CA ASN A 97 -8.07 13.70 4.66
C ASN A 97 -6.76 13.99 5.41
N ARG A 98 -6.43 13.12 6.37
CA ARG A 98 -5.24 13.25 7.21
C ARG A 98 -4.01 12.55 6.65
N LEU A 99 -4.04 11.98 5.44
CA LEU A 99 -2.93 11.16 4.94
C LEU A 99 -1.60 11.91 4.90
N LEU A 100 -1.58 13.14 4.40
CA LEU A 100 -0.34 13.91 4.30
C LEU A 100 0.19 14.36 5.67
N PRO A 101 -0.64 14.93 6.58
CA PRO A 101 -0.24 15.13 7.98
C PRO A 101 0.24 13.84 8.67
N ASP A 102 -0.47 12.73 8.50
CA ASP A 102 -0.12 11.43 9.08
C ASP A 102 1.28 11.04 8.62
N ILE A 103 1.54 11.05 7.29
CA ILE A 103 2.85 10.73 6.70
C ILE A 103 3.95 11.56 7.36
N LYS A 104 3.75 12.88 7.48
CA LYS A 104 4.74 13.79 8.07
C LYS A 104 5.03 13.46 9.55
N SER A 105 4.04 12.94 10.27
CA SER A 105 4.13 12.61 11.71
C SER A 105 4.43 11.15 12.05
N MET A 106 4.63 10.27 11.06
CA MET A 106 4.90 8.85 11.33
C MET A 106 6.18 8.67 12.15
N SER A 107 6.13 7.71 13.08
CA SER A 107 7.31 7.27 13.82
C SER A 107 8.32 6.60 12.89
N ASP A 108 9.59 6.66 13.30
CA ASP A 108 10.65 5.99 12.57
C ASP A 108 10.59 4.47 12.70
N VAL A 109 11.27 3.76 11.79
CA VAL A 109 11.37 2.30 11.79
C VAL A 109 12.80 1.89 12.11
N VAL A 110 12.98 1.16 13.21
CA VAL A 110 14.28 0.57 13.56
C VAL A 110 14.48 -0.69 12.73
N ALA A 111 15.38 -0.61 11.74
CA ALA A 111 15.58 -1.65 10.73
C ALA A 111 15.71 -3.07 11.31
N ASP A 112 16.64 -3.27 12.25
CA ASP A 112 16.96 -4.60 12.79
C ASP A 112 15.94 -5.14 13.80
N GLU A 113 15.02 -4.29 14.28
CA GLU A 113 13.85 -4.70 15.05
C GLU A 113 12.67 -4.99 14.13
N HIS A 114 12.62 -4.35 12.97
CA HIS A 114 11.52 -4.47 12.02
C HIS A 114 11.55 -5.79 11.27
N ASP A 115 12.67 -6.14 10.60
CA ASP A 115 12.76 -7.36 9.80
C ASP A 115 14.21 -7.85 9.63
N GLY A 116 14.39 -9.16 9.61
CA GLY A 116 15.72 -9.78 9.44
C GLY A 116 16.40 -9.54 8.10
N SER A 117 15.68 -9.13 7.05
CA SER A 117 16.26 -8.86 5.72
C SER A 117 17.27 -7.71 5.71
N TYR A 118 17.16 -6.76 6.64
CA TYR A 118 18.17 -5.71 6.81
C TYR A 118 19.54 -6.29 7.21
N GLU A 119 19.54 -7.17 8.22
CA GLU A 119 20.74 -7.90 8.65
C GLU A 119 21.27 -8.81 7.53
N LEU A 120 20.40 -9.58 6.88
CA LEU A 120 20.80 -10.49 5.81
C LEU A 120 21.46 -9.77 4.64
N ILE A 121 20.92 -8.62 4.21
CA ILE A 121 21.50 -7.85 3.11
C ILE A 121 22.86 -7.28 3.47
N ARG A 122 23.02 -6.71 4.66
CA ARG A 122 24.33 -6.19 5.11
C ARG A 122 25.38 -7.28 5.20
N GLU A 123 25.05 -8.42 5.82
CA GLU A 123 25.96 -9.56 5.93
C GLU A 123 26.30 -10.17 4.57
N THR A 124 25.32 -10.26 3.67
CA THR A 124 25.56 -10.74 2.30
C THR A 124 26.52 -9.81 1.55
N VAL A 125 26.36 -8.49 1.66
CA VAL A 125 27.27 -7.52 1.04
C VAL A 125 28.68 -7.60 1.65
N ASN A 126 28.80 -7.85 2.96
CA ASN A 126 30.11 -8.07 3.60
C ASN A 126 30.81 -9.31 3.02
N SER A 127 30.09 -10.44 2.87
CA SER A 127 30.65 -11.65 2.25
C SER A 127 31.02 -11.46 0.78
N LEU A 128 30.23 -10.68 0.03
CA LEU A 128 30.56 -10.30 -1.34
C LEU A 128 31.82 -9.44 -1.40
N ALA A 129 32.00 -8.51 -0.45
CA ALA A 129 33.18 -7.64 -0.38
C ALA A 129 34.49 -8.41 -0.09
N ASN A 130 34.39 -9.58 0.55
CA ASN A 130 35.51 -10.49 0.80
C ASN A 130 35.82 -11.43 -0.38
N THR A 131 35.08 -11.30 -1.49
CA THR A 131 35.24 -12.12 -2.69
C THR A 131 35.75 -11.26 -3.85
N PRO A 132 36.80 -11.68 -4.61
CA PRO A 132 37.22 -10.95 -5.79
C PRO A 132 36.06 -10.74 -6.77
N ILE A 133 35.85 -9.50 -7.21
CA ILE A 133 34.69 -9.12 -8.02
C ILE A 133 34.61 -9.92 -9.31
N GLU A 134 35.76 -10.33 -9.88
CA GLU A 134 35.88 -11.13 -11.09
C GLU A 134 35.30 -12.55 -10.93
N ARG A 135 35.15 -13.03 -9.70
CA ARG A 135 34.51 -14.33 -9.40
C ARG A 135 33.00 -14.20 -9.25
N LEU A 136 32.49 -13.03 -8.90
CA LEU A 136 31.07 -12.79 -8.72
C LEU A 136 30.34 -12.72 -10.06
N ASP A 137 29.10 -13.22 -10.09
CA ASP A 137 28.28 -13.37 -11.29
C ASP A 137 26.78 -13.33 -10.92
N VAL A 138 25.90 -13.63 -11.87
CA VAL A 138 24.43 -13.64 -11.72
C VAL A 138 23.93 -14.45 -10.50
N PRO A 139 24.49 -15.63 -10.14
CA PRO A 139 24.07 -16.34 -8.92
C PRO A 139 24.26 -15.54 -7.62
N ASP A 140 25.27 -14.67 -7.56
CA ASP A 140 25.55 -13.82 -6.40
C ASP A 140 24.57 -12.64 -6.34
N LEU A 141 24.20 -12.09 -7.49
CA LEU A 141 23.12 -11.10 -7.58
C LEU A 141 21.77 -11.70 -7.18
N GLU A 142 21.49 -12.94 -7.59
CA GLU A 142 20.30 -13.66 -7.15
C GLU A 142 20.32 -13.92 -5.64
N LEU A 143 21.45 -14.38 -5.10
CA LEU A 143 21.62 -14.55 -3.65
C LEU A 143 21.25 -13.25 -2.92
N LEU A 144 21.83 -12.12 -3.33
CA LEU A 144 21.57 -10.83 -2.71
C LEU A 144 20.08 -10.45 -2.77
N TYR A 145 19.43 -10.60 -3.94
CA TYR A 145 17.99 -10.34 -4.08
C TYR A 145 17.13 -11.21 -3.17
N PHE A 146 17.46 -12.51 -3.05
CA PHE A 146 16.68 -13.45 -2.22
C PHE A 146 16.86 -13.26 -0.72
N MET A 147 17.84 -12.46 -0.30
CA MET A 147 18.00 -12.03 1.09
C MET A 147 17.15 -10.80 1.44
N ALA A 148 16.66 -10.05 0.44
CA ALA A 148 15.73 -8.92 0.63
C ALA A 148 14.25 -9.35 0.59
N VAL A 149 13.89 -10.27 -0.30
CA VAL A 149 12.48 -10.66 -0.49
C VAL A 149 12.00 -11.71 0.50
N GLY A 150 10.68 -11.70 0.75
CA GLY A 150 10.05 -12.59 1.72
C GLY A 150 10.26 -14.08 1.48
N THR A 151 10.33 -14.85 2.56
CA THR A 151 10.53 -16.32 2.53
C THR A 151 9.32 -17.10 1.99
N TRP A 152 8.17 -16.45 1.78
CA TRP A 152 6.91 -17.09 1.38
C TRP A 152 7.03 -17.95 0.11
N LYS A 153 7.81 -17.50 -0.88
CA LYS A 153 8.12 -18.30 -2.08
C LYS A 153 9.44 -19.04 -1.90
N GLY A 154 9.38 -20.35 -1.64
CA GLY A 154 10.54 -21.26 -1.60
C GLY A 154 11.12 -21.55 -0.20
N GLY A 155 10.79 -20.73 0.82
CA GLY A 155 11.17 -20.98 2.21
C GLY A 155 12.68 -21.02 2.48
N GLU A 156 13.04 -21.58 3.63
CA GLU A 156 14.43 -21.69 4.14
C GLU A 156 15.35 -22.44 3.17
N LYS A 157 14.92 -23.64 2.74
CA LYS A 157 15.71 -24.52 1.87
C LYS A 157 16.15 -23.83 0.58
N PHE A 158 15.28 -23.00 0.01
CA PHE A 158 15.60 -22.27 -1.21
C PHE A 158 16.70 -21.22 -0.99
N ARG A 159 16.72 -20.51 0.15
CA ARG A 159 17.74 -19.49 0.44
C ARG A 159 19.09 -20.15 0.72
N LEU A 160 19.09 -21.26 1.47
CA LEU A 160 20.28 -22.07 1.68
C LEU A 160 20.87 -22.60 0.36
N GLU A 161 20.02 -23.01 -0.58
CA GLU A 161 20.47 -23.39 -1.93
C GLU A 161 21.03 -22.22 -2.74
N LYS A 162 20.53 -20.99 -2.56
CA LYS A 162 21.13 -19.80 -3.17
C LYS A 162 22.52 -19.50 -2.60
N ILE A 163 22.73 -19.64 -1.29
CA ILE A 163 24.05 -19.52 -0.66
C ILE A 163 25.00 -20.58 -1.22
N LYS A 164 24.54 -21.84 -1.30
CA LYS A 164 25.36 -22.95 -1.82
C LYS A 164 25.80 -22.73 -3.27
N LYS A 165 24.91 -22.20 -4.11
CA LYS A 165 25.13 -21.96 -5.54
C LYS A 165 25.88 -20.67 -5.88
N SER A 166 26.08 -19.78 -4.91
CA SER A 166 26.85 -18.55 -5.11
C SER A 166 28.32 -18.87 -5.42
N ASN A 167 29.06 -17.87 -5.90
CA ASN A 167 30.50 -17.97 -6.17
C ASN A 167 31.36 -17.58 -4.96
N LEU A 168 30.74 -17.39 -3.80
CA LEU A 168 31.43 -17.09 -2.55
C LEU A 168 32.42 -18.20 -2.16
N PRO A 169 33.54 -17.85 -1.50
CA PRO A 169 34.42 -18.80 -0.81
C PRO A 169 33.65 -19.67 0.19
N ILE A 170 34.20 -20.82 0.53
CA ILE A 170 33.53 -21.78 1.42
C ILE A 170 33.29 -21.15 2.79
N GLU A 171 34.27 -20.40 3.29
CA GLU A 171 34.23 -19.71 4.58
C GLU A 171 33.07 -18.69 4.63
N GLU A 172 32.87 -17.94 3.55
CA GLU A 172 31.78 -16.96 3.44
C GLU A 172 30.41 -17.64 3.29
N LYS A 173 30.34 -18.81 2.62
CA LYS A 173 29.10 -19.61 2.55
C LYS A 173 28.71 -20.16 3.92
N GLU A 174 29.68 -20.63 4.70
CA GLU A 174 29.47 -21.11 6.06
C GLU A 174 29.00 -19.97 6.98
N HIS A 175 29.65 -18.80 6.88
CA HIS A 175 29.25 -17.58 7.60
C HIS A 175 27.80 -17.18 7.28
N LEU A 176 27.45 -16.99 6.01
CA LEU A 176 26.10 -16.60 5.62
C LEU A 176 25.05 -17.65 5.98
N THR A 177 25.40 -18.93 5.95
CA THR A 177 24.49 -20.00 6.42
C THR A 177 24.21 -19.85 7.91
N ALA A 178 25.22 -19.55 8.73
CA ALA A 178 25.05 -19.33 10.16
C ALA A 178 24.22 -18.07 10.46
N VAL A 179 24.49 -16.96 9.75
CA VAL A 179 23.69 -15.72 9.83
C VAL A 179 22.23 -15.99 9.46
N PHE A 180 21.99 -16.66 8.33
CA PHE A 180 20.64 -16.96 7.86
C PHE A 180 19.86 -17.79 8.88
N ASN A 181 20.47 -18.86 9.40
CA ASN A 181 19.83 -19.69 10.41
C ASN A 181 19.53 -18.90 11.69
N ARG A 182 20.45 -18.04 12.16
CA ARG A 182 20.21 -17.15 13.31
C ARG A 182 18.99 -16.25 13.07
N VAL A 183 18.94 -15.59 11.92
CA VAL A 183 17.83 -14.67 11.56
C VAL A 183 16.50 -15.43 11.50
N VAL A 184 16.49 -16.63 10.93
CA VAL A 184 15.30 -17.50 10.88
C VAL A 184 14.83 -17.88 12.29
N GLU A 185 15.75 -18.24 13.19
CA GLU A 185 15.39 -18.59 14.57
C GLU A 185 14.83 -17.39 15.34
N LYS A 186 15.37 -16.18 15.13
CA LYS A 186 14.78 -14.93 15.68
C LYS A 186 13.36 -14.71 15.14
N ALA A 187 13.14 -14.92 13.84
CA ALA A 187 11.83 -14.77 13.23
C ALA A 187 10.81 -15.78 13.77
N LYS A 188 11.21 -17.05 13.96
CA LYS A 188 10.36 -18.10 14.59
C LYS A 188 10.00 -17.78 16.05
N LYS A 189 10.84 -17.00 16.73
CA LYS A 189 10.58 -16.50 18.10
C LYS A 189 9.78 -15.20 18.11
N HIS A 190 9.37 -14.67 16.95
CA HIS A 190 8.66 -13.40 16.83
C HIS A 190 9.43 -12.20 17.39
N GLU A 191 10.76 -12.21 17.24
CA GLU A 191 11.61 -11.08 17.66
C GLU A 191 11.59 -9.90 16.67
N TYR A 192 10.98 -10.08 15.49
CA TYR A 192 10.82 -9.03 14.48
C TYR A 192 9.37 -8.51 14.45
N GLN A 193 9.22 -7.20 14.25
CA GLN A 193 7.90 -6.55 14.15
C GLN A 193 7.14 -7.01 12.89
N ASN A 194 7.85 -7.18 11.76
CA ASN A 194 7.29 -7.67 10.51
C ASN A 194 7.18 -9.20 10.51
N THR A 195 5.98 -9.72 10.78
CA THR A 195 5.70 -11.16 10.69
C THR A 195 4.42 -11.40 9.90
N VAL A 196 4.50 -12.26 8.88
CA VAL A 196 3.37 -12.75 8.10
C VAL A 196 3.23 -14.25 8.30
N GLY A 197 2.05 -14.70 8.74
CA GLY A 197 1.79 -16.11 9.04
C GLY A 197 2.46 -16.56 10.33
N GLN A 198 2.99 -17.79 10.36
CA GLN A 198 3.65 -18.34 11.56
C GLN A 198 5.02 -17.70 11.81
N TRP A 199 5.79 -17.44 10.76
CA TRP A 199 7.05 -16.70 10.80
C TRP A 199 7.40 -16.29 9.37
N SER A 200 8.14 -15.19 9.22
CA SER A 200 8.66 -14.75 7.92
C SER A 200 9.93 -13.94 8.09
N VAL A 201 10.75 -13.90 7.03
CA VAL A 201 11.86 -12.95 6.89
C VAL A 201 11.77 -12.36 5.49
N GLY A 202 11.98 -11.06 5.35
CA GLY A 202 11.82 -10.32 4.11
C GLY A 202 10.42 -9.74 4.00
N MET A 203 10.36 -8.45 3.68
CA MET A 203 9.11 -7.68 3.67
C MET A 203 8.61 -7.34 2.25
N PHE A 204 9.31 -7.82 1.22
CA PHE A 204 9.01 -7.52 -0.18
C PHE A 204 8.59 -8.76 -0.96
N GLY A 205 7.62 -8.62 -1.85
CA GLY A 205 7.16 -9.70 -2.71
C GLY A 205 8.23 -10.22 -3.67
N THR A 206 8.20 -11.51 -3.97
CA THR A 206 9.07 -12.14 -4.97
C THR A 206 8.46 -12.02 -6.37
N GLY A 207 8.99 -11.10 -7.17
CA GLY A 207 8.54 -10.84 -8.55
C GLY A 207 9.06 -11.84 -9.58
N PHE A 208 10.23 -12.45 -9.34
CA PHE A 208 10.85 -13.44 -10.24
C PHE A 208 11.82 -14.36 -9.49
N TYR A 209 12.23 -15.45 -10.14
CA TYR A 209 13.11 -16.48 -9.56
C TYR A 209 14.58 -16.41 -10.03
N SER A 210 14.83 -15.69 -11.12
CA SER A 210 16.16 -15.49 -11.70
C SER A 210 16.25 -14.17 -12.48
N PHE A 211 17.44 -13.56 -12.49
CA PHE A 211 17.69 -12.37 -13.29
C PHE A 211 18.00 -12.75 -14.74
N ARG A 212 17.37 -12.06 -15.69
CA ARG A 212 17.75 -12.12 -17.12
C ARG A 212 18.93 -11.16 -17.37
N SER A 213 20.06 -11.44 -16.74
CA SER A 213 21.26 -10.60 -16.76
C SER A 213 22.49 -11.38 -17.25
N ASP A 214 23.63 -10.70 -17.31
CA ASP A 214 24.94 -11.28 -17.60
C ASP A 214 25.95 -10.83 -16.53
N LYS A 215 27.13 -11.45 -16.56
CA LYS A 215 28.17 -11.26 -15.55
C LYS A 215 28.56 -9.80 -15.35
N GLU A 216 28.76 -9.07 -16.43
CA GLU A 216 29.15 -7.66 -16.40
C GLU A 216 28.09 -6.80 -15.68
N ASN A 217 26.82 -6.99 -16.04
CA ASN A 217 25.71 -6.26 -15.40
C ASN A 217 25.52 -6.67 -13.93
N ALA A 218 25.68 -7.95 -13.60
CA ALA A 218 25.63 -8.43 -12.22
C ALA A 218 26.75 -7.82 -11.37
N GLN A 219 28.00 -7.90 -11.85
CA GLN A 219 29.17 -7.32 -11.18
C GLN A 219 29.04 -5.82 -10.97
N LYS A 220 28.44 -5.11 -11.93
CA LYS A 220 28.20 -3.68 -11.82
C LYS A 220 27.29 -3.33 -10.64
N PHE A 221 26.18 -4.04 -10.46
CA PHE A 221 25.29 -3.79 -9.31
C PHE A 221 25.89 -4.26 -7.98
N LEU A 222 26.58 -5.41 -7.99
CA LEU A 222 27.27 -5.93 -6.79
C LEU A 222 28.37 -4.97 -6.34
N SER A 223 29.15 -4.42 -7.27
CA SER A 223 30.18 -3.41 -7.00
C SER A 223 29.57 -2.17 -6.36
N LEU A 224 28.44 -1.68 -6.89
CA LEU A 224 27.70 -0.58 -6.29
C LEU A 224 27.36 -0.88 -4.81
N CYS A 225 26.76 -2.04 -4.54
CA CYS A 225 26.38 -2.42 -3.17
C CYS A 225 27.59 -2.50 -2.23
N ILE A 226 28.71 -3.08 -2.68
CA ILE A 226 29.97 -3.19 -1.92
C ILE A 226 30.59 -1.81 -1.68
N GLU A 227 30.49 -0.89 -2.64
CA GLU A 227 31.01 0.47 -2.51
C GLU A 227 30.22 1.26 -1.47
N ILE A 228 28.90 1.34 -1.63
CA ILE A 228 28.05 2.17 -0.76
C ILE A 228 27.98 1.62 0.67
N SER A 229 28.20 0.32 0.90
CA SER A 229 28.22 -0.24 2.26
C SER A 229 29.30 0.40 3.13
N LYS A 230 30.39 0.88 2.52
CA LYS A 230 31.56 1.50 3.16
C LYS A 230 31.45 3.02 3.34
N ILE A 231 30.36 3.62 2.86
CA ILE A 231 30.15 5.07 2.88
C ILE A 231 29.03 5.37 3.89
N ASP A 232 29.24 6.37 4.75
CA ASP A 232 28.21 6.82 5.71
C ASP A 232 27.51 8.12 5.25
N ASP A 233 28.20 8.91 4.43
CA ASP A 233 27.68 10.16 3.88
C ASP A 233 26.57 9.89 2.85
N GLU A 234 25.34 10.28 3.18
CA GLU A 234 24.14 9.99 2.37
C GLU A 234 24.22 10.60 0.96
N ASP A 235 24.85 11.76 0.79
CA ASP A 235 24.96 12.41 -0.52
C ASP A 235 25.99 11.70 -1.40
N LYS A 236 27.13 11.28 -0.83
CA LYS A 236 28.12 10.46 -1.55
C LYS A 236 27.56 9.10 -1.95
N ILE A 237 26.74 8.48 -1.10
CA ILE A 237 26.05 7.23 -1.45
C ILE A 237 25.17 7.43 -2.70
N LEU A 238 24.42 8.53 -2.75
CA LEU A 238 23.55 8.85 -3.90
C LEU A 238 24.38 9.15 -5.15
N ASP A 239 25.49 9.87 -5.03
CA ASP A 239 26.39 10.17 -6.16
C ASP A 239 26.99 8.88 -6.74
N SER A 240 27.51 7.97 -5.91
CA SER A 240 28.00 6.65 -6.34
C SER A 240 26.91 5.83 -7.01
N ALA A 241 25.69 5.84 -6.46
CA ALA A 241 24.56 5.13 -7.04
C ALA A 241 24.09 5.74 -8.37
N GLU A 242 24.13 7.07 -8.51
CA GLU A 242 23.79 7.76 -9.76
C GLU A 242 24.75 7.39 -10.87
N GLU A 243 26.06 7.42 -10.58
CA GLU A 243 27.10 7.05 -11.55
C GLU A 243 26.98 5.58 -11.98
N ALA A 244 26.70 4.67 -11.04
CA ALA A 244 26.51 3.25 -11.35
C ALA A 244 25.21 2.98 -12.14
N LEU A 245 24.12 3.69 -11.85
CA LEU A 245 22.80 3.41 -12.42
C LEU A 245 22.46 4.28 -13.66
N LYS A 246 23.26 5.29 -13.98
CA LYS A 246 23.05 6.16 -15.17
C LYS A 246 22.95 5.35 -16.47
N THR A 247 23.69 4.25 -16.54
CA THR A 247 23.51 3.22 -17.56
C THR A 247 22.74 2.08 -16.92
N SER A 248 21.60 1.71 -17.53
CA SER A 248 20.72 0.66 -17.01
C SER A 248 21.48 -0.65 -16.75
N ILE A 249 20.95 -1.48 -15.86
CA ILE A 249 21.48 -2.81 -15.55
C ILE A 249 20.54 -3.83 -16.18
N LYS A 250 21.05 -4.59 -17.14
CA LYS A 250 20.25 -5.56 -17.88
C LYS A 250 19.60 -6.57 -16.95
N GLY A 251 18.30 -6.76 -17.11
CA GLY A 251 17.50 -7.68 -16.28
C GLY A 251 17.08 -7.11 -14.93
N MET A 252 17.43 -5.86 -14.60
CA MET A 252 17.08 -5.21 -13.34
C MET A 252 16.17 -4.00 -13.57
N GLN A 253 15.06 -3.95 -12.83
CA GLN A 253 14.14 -2.82 -12.80
C GLN A 253 14.23 -2.11 -11.45
N THR A 254 13.66 -0.90 -11.38
CA THR A 254 13.65 -0.06 -10.17
C THR A 254 13.14 -0.79 -8.94
N ALA A 255 12.06 -1.58 -9.07
CA ALA A 255 11.49 -2.32 -7.93
C ALA A 255 12.51 -3.29 -7.30
N ALA A 256 13.27 -4.04 -8.12
CA ALA A 256 14.27 -4.98 -7.60
C ALA A 256 15.50 -4.27 -7.04
N ALA A 257 15.98 -3.21 -7.69
CA ALA A 257 17.13 -2.44 -7.21
C ALA A 257 16.81 -1.72 -5.90
N SER A 258 15.66 -1.04 -5.84
CA SER A 258 15.27 -0.21 -4.70
C SER A 258 15.10 -1.02 -3.42
N ILE A 259 14.56 -2.24 -3.45
CA ILE A 259 14.45 -3.06 -2.23
C ILE A 259 15.81 -3.50 -1.68
N ILE A 260 16.77 -3.85 -2.56
CA ILE A 260 18.11 -4.25 -2.13
C ILE A 260 18.84 -3.04 -1.53
N LEU A 261 18.81 -1.91 -2.25
CA LEU A 261 19.45 -0.67 -1.81
C LEU A 261 18.80 -0.13 -0.53
N HIS A 262 17.47 -0.25 -0.39
CA HIS A 262 16.74 0.11 0.81
C HIS A 262 17.17 -0.75 2.01
N CYS A 263 17.21 -2.08 1.87
CA CYS A 263 17.69 -2.95 2.95
C CYS A 263 19.14 -2.65 3.35
N LEU A 264 19.97 -2.17 2.43
CA LEU A 264 21.36 -1.82 2.70
C LEU A 264 21.53 -0.44 3.35
N LYS A 265 20.80 0.58 2.88
CA LYS A 265 20.83 1.97 3.38
C LYS A 265 19.40 2.53 3.46
N PRO A 266 18.61 2.14 4.49
CA PRO A 266 17.17 2.44 4.59
C PRO A 266 16.83 3.92 4.71
N ASN A 267 17.78 4.74 5.15
CA ASN A 267 17.62 6.19 5.30
C ASN A 267 17.97 6.96 4.01
N VAL A 268 18.52 6.27 3.00
CA VAL A 268 18.99 6.88 1.74
C VAL A 268 18.09 6.49 0.58
N PHE A 269 17.72 5.22 0.49
CA PHE A 269 17.01 4.66 -0.66
C PHE A 269 15.54 4.38 -0.34
N PRO A 270 14.60 5.10 -0.98
CA PRO A 270 13.19 4.75 -0.92
C PRO A 270 12.88 3.52 -1.77
N VAL A 271 11.89 2.75 -1.33
CA VAL A 271 11.30 1.66 -2.10
C VAL A 271 10.39 2.26 -3.16
N ILE A 272 10.65 1.96 -4.44
CA ILE A 272 9.79 2.39 -5.55
C ILE A 272 9.17 1.15 -6.19
N ASN A 273 8.02 0.76 -5.64
CA ASN A 273 7.14 -0.30 -6.12
C ASN A 273 5.86 0.31 -6.73
N ASN A 274 4.87 -0.52 -7.10
CA ASN A 274 3.63 0.01 -7.68
C ASN A 274 2.84 0.89 -6.70
N ALA A 275 2.73 0.49 -5.43
CA ALA A 275 2.05 1.28 -4.39
C ALA A 275 2.65 2.68 -4.27
N MET A 276 3.99 2.79 -4.24
CA MET A 276 4.69 4.08 -4.27
C MET A 276 4.37 4.89 -5.52
N VAL A 277 4.39 4.28 -6.71
CA VAL A 277 4.12 4.99 -7.97
C VAL A 277 2.70 5.56 -8.01
N GLU A 278 1.74 4.82 -7.48
CA GLU A 278 0.33 5.23 -7.45
C GLU A 278 0.07 6.30 -6.38
N ALA A 279 0.64 6.13 -5.19
CA ALA A 279 0.42 7.03 -4.06
C ALA A 279 1.32 8.29 -4.06
N ALA A 280 2.43 8.32 -4.81
CA ALA A 280 3.37 9.45 -4.82
C ALA A 280 2.75 10.77 -5.28
N VAL A 281 1.65 10.72 -6.03
CA VAL A 281 0.84 11.89 -6.41
C VAL A 281 0.33 12.69 -5.20
N LEU A 282 0.16 12.04 -4.03
CA LEU A 282 -0.18 12.69 -2.76
C LEU A 282 0.92 13.64 -2.28
N LEU A 283 2.14 13.47 -2.77
CA LEU A 283 3.33 14.23 -2.39
C LEU A 283 3.71 15.31 -3.42
N GLU A 284 3.01 15.40 -4.55
CA GLU A 284 3.33 16.39 -5.60
C GLU A 284 3.18 17.83 -5.11
N GLY A 285 2.19 18.10 -4.24
CA GLY A 285 2.04 19.40 -3.57
C GLY A 285 3.20 19.76 -2.65
N GLU A 286 4.01 18.77 -2.25
CA GLU A 286 5.21 18.94 -1.44
C GLU A 286 6.50 18.90 -2.29
N GLY A 287 6.37 18.92 -3.62
CA GLY A 287 7.50 18.96 -4.56
C GLY A 287 8.06 17.58 -4.93
N VAL A 288 7.35 16.49 -4.65
CA VAL A 288 7.75 15.14 -5.08
C VAL A 288 7.11 14.81 -6.42
N THR A 289 7.92 14.76 -7.48
CA THR A 289 7.44 14.36 -8.82
C THR A 289 8.29 13.23 -9.35
N LEU A 290 7.68 12.07 -9.60
CA LEU A 290 8.39 10.91 -10.10
C LEU A 290 8.52 10.95 -11.62
N THR A 291 9.76 10.92 -12.12
CA THR A 291 10.06 10.80 -13.55
C THR A 291 10.33 9.34 -13.88
N LYS A 292 9.55 8.76 -14.80
CA LYS A 292 9.74 7.38 -15.30
C LYS A 292 10.07 6.37 -14.17
N PRO A 293 9.23 6.24 -13.13
CA PRO A 293 9.61 5.57 -11.89
C PRO A 293 9.94 4.06 -12.04
N LYS A 294 9.49 3.44 -13.14
CA LYS A 294 9.81 2.04 -13.45
C LYS A 294 11.17 1.86 -14.16
N GLU A 295 11.78 2.93 -14.65
CA GLU A 295 13.09 2.93 -15.30
C GLU A 295 14.21 3.13 -14.28
N LEU A 296 15.17 2.20 -14.24
CA LEU A 296 16.27 2.22 -13.28
C LEU A 296 17.15 3.47 -13.42
N THR A 297 17.31 3.98 -14.64
CA THR A 297 18.10 5.19 -14.93
C THR A 297 17.54 6.46 -14.29
N SER A 298 16.24 6.49 -13.96
CA SER A 298 15.59 7.62 -13.29
C SER A 298 15.47 7.41 -11.78
N TYR A 299 15.92 6.28 -11.24
CA TYR A 299 15.72 5.91 -9.84
C TYR A 299 16.34 6.92 -8.88
N ILE A 300 17.60 7.32 -9.09
CA ILE A 300 18.31 8.18 -8.15
C ILE A 300 17.77 9.61 -8.14
N GLN A 301 17.39 10.15 -9.29
CA GLN A 301 16.69 11.44 -9.36
C GLN A 301 15.38 11.39 -8.55
N ASN A 302 14.60 10.33 -8.70
CA ASN A 302 13.37 10.14 -7.92
C ASN A 302 13.68 9.99 -6.42
N ALA A 303 14.70 9.21 -6.06
CA ALA A 303 15.13 9.03 -4.68
C ALA A 303 15.51 10.36 -4.02
N ARG A 304 16.26 11.24 -4.71
CA ARG A 304 16.58 12.58 -4.23
C ARG A 304 15.33 13.43 -3.99
N SER A 305 14.35 13.38 -4.89
CA SER A 305 13.08 14.10 -4.74
C SER A 305 12.31 13.66 -3.50
N ILE A 306 12.17 12.35 -3.29
CA ILE A 306 11.47 11.77 -2.14
C ILE A 306 12.25 12.04 -0.84
N LYS A 307 13.58 11.92 -0.88
CA LYS A 307 14.46 12.20 0.26
C LYS A 307 14.41 13.65 0.70
N LYS A 308 14.38 14.60 -0.23
CA LYS A 308 14.22 16.02 0.09
C LYS A 308 12.92 16.26 0.86
N PHE A 309 11.80 15.70 0.39
CA PHE A 309 10.52 15.77 1.12
C PHE A 309 10.64 15.18 2.53
N ARG A 310 11.21 13.97 2.65
CA ARG A 310 11.40 13.30 3.94
C ARG A 310 12.25 14.13 4.91
N ASP A 311 13.38 14.65 4.43
CA ASP A 311 14.32 15.43 5.25
C ASP A 311 13.72 16.75 5.73
N GLU A 312 12.93 17.42 4.88
CA GLU A 312 12.38 18.74 5.18
C GLU A 312 11.05 18.69 5.95
N LYS A 313 10.27 17.61 5.80
CA LYS A 313 8.85 17.58 6.20
C LYS A 313 8.45 16.43 7.12
N CYS A 314 9.25 15.38 7.24
CA CYS A 314 8.86 14.17 7.97
C CYS A 314 9.69 13.95 9.25
N GLN A 315 9.09 13.27 10.22
CA GLN A 315 9.76 12.87 11.47
C GLN A 315 10.58 11.59 11.31
N PHE A 316 10.14 10.65 10.47
CA PHE A 316 10.83 9.39 10.23
C PHE A 316 12.09 9.59 9.36
N ARG A 317 13.08 8.70 9.51
CA ARG A 317 14.24 8.61 8.62
C ARG A 317 14.15 7.40 7.71
N ASN A 318 13.79 6.24 8.24
CA ASN A 318 13.73 5.02 7.46
C ASN A 318 12.56 5.06 6.47
N PHE A 319 12.85 4.91 5.16
CA PHE A 319 11.83 4.94 4.11
C PHE A 319 10.80 3.81 4.22
N ARG A 320 11.01 2.81 5.07
CA ARG A 320 10.02 1.77 5.33
C ARG A 320 8.74 2.34 5.94
N ALA A 321 8.82 3.42 6.74
CA ALA A 321 7.65 4.10 7.26
C ALA A 321 6.74 4.61 6.11
N LEU A 322 7.33 5.24 5.10
CA LEU A 322 6.62 5.73 3.93
C LEU A 322 6.05 4.59 3.06
N ASP A 323 6.88 3.57 2.82
CA ASP A 323 6.48 2.40 2.02
C ASP A 323 5.28 1.67 2.65
N MET A 324 5.28 1.48 3.97
CA MET A 324 4.13 0.88 4.69
C MET A 324 2.85 1.70 4.54
N LYS A 325 2.93 3.02 4.74
CA LYS A 325 1.75 3.89 4.62
C LYS A 325 1.17 3.88 3.20
N PHE A 326 2.01 3.78 2.18
CA PHE A 326 1.55 3.68 0.80
C PHE A 326 0.99 2.29 0.46
N TRP A 327 1.48 1.25 1.11
CA TRP A 327 0.81 -0.05 1.08
C TRP A 327 -0.58 -0.01 1.71
N ASP A 328 -0.75 0.60 2.87
CA ASP A 328 -2.07 0.76 3.51
C ASP A 328 -3.05 1.52 2.61
N VAL A 329 -2.57 2.60 1.97
CA VAL A 329 -3.36 3.35 0.99
C VAL A 329 -3.75 2.45 -0.20
N SER A 330 -2.84 1.58 -0.65
CA SER A 330 -3.10 0.67 -1.77
C SER A 330 -4.02 -0.50 -1.41
N GLU A 331 -3.99 -1.01 -0.18
CA GLU A 331 -4.86 -2.11 0.26
C GLU A 331 -6.31 -1.65 0.48
N LEU A 332 -6.50 -0.39 0.90
CA LEU A 332 -7.82 0.26 0.88
C LEU A 332 -8.46 0.26 -0.53
N GLU A 333 -7.67 0.10 -1.59
CA GLU A 333 -8.13 0.03 -2.99
C GLU A 333 -8.74 -1.35 -3.32
N ALA A 334 -8.21 -2.44 -2.76
CA ALA A 334 -8.70 -3.79 -3.04
C ALA A 334 -10.03 -4.08 -2.33
N ASP A 335 -10.26 -3.46 -1.17
CA ASP A 335 -11.51 -3.60 -0.41
C ASP A 335 -12.66 -2.75 -0.98
N GLN A 336 -12.39 -1.76 -1.85
CA GLN A 336 -13.43 -0.91 -2.49
C GLN A 336 -13.85 -1.38 -3.89
N GLU A 337 -13.12 -2.31 -4.53
CA GLU A 337 -13.53 -2.89 -5.82
C GLU A 337 -14.78 -3.78 -5.73
N ASP A 338 -15.19 -4.20 -4.53
CA ASP A 338 -16.47 -4.91 -4.28
C ASP A 338 -17.66 -3.96 -4.01
N GLU A 339 -17.44 -2.63 -3.88
CA GLU A 339 -18.51 -1.64 -3.72
C GLU A 339 -18.68 -0.78 -4.98
N GLY A 340 -19.08 -1.41 -6.07
CA GLY A 340 -19.66 -0.72 -7.23
C GLY A 340 -21.00 -0.06 -6.88
N PHE A 341 -20.99 0.95 -6.01
CA PHE A 341 -22.16 1.71 -5.58
C PHE A 341 -22.62 2.65 -6.71
N ASP A 342 -23.66 2.23 -7.44
CA ASP A 342 -24.41 3.10 -8.34
C ASP A 342 -25.26 4.07 -7.50
N PRO A 343 -25.05 5.39 -7.59
CA PRO A 343 -25.83 6.38 -6.84
C PRO A 343 -27.30 6.50 -7.29
N ASN A 344 -27.73 5.76 -8.32
CA ASN A 344 -29.13 5.56 -8.67
C ASN A 344 -29.71 4.22 -8.18
N PHE A 345 -28.93 3.41 -7.47
CA PHE A 345 -29.43 2.19 -6.86
C PHE A 345 -30.41 2.57 -5.74
N VAL A 346 -31.70 2.40 -6.03
CA VAL A 346 -32.74 2.43 -5.02
C VAL A 346 -32.53 1.15 -4.22
N ASP A 347 -32.24 1.32 -2.93
CA ASP A 347 -32.13 0.26 -1.93
C ASP A 347 -33.53 -0.34 -1.70
N ASP A 348 -34.05 -1.03 -2.72
CA ASP A 348 -35.10 -2.00 -2.53
C ASP A 348 -34.39 -3.27 -2.04
N GLU A 349 -34.27 -3.38 -0.72
CA GLU A 349 -34.09 -4.63 0.05
C GLU A 349 -33.29 -5.75 -0.66
N ILE A 350 -31.99 -5.59 -0.91
CA ILE A 350 -31.15 -6.78 -1.07
C ILE A 350 -30.80 -7.32 0.31
N THR A 351 -31.79 -7.96 0.93
CA THR A 351 -31.50 -9.11 1.79
C THR A 351 -31.14 -10.27 0.87
N TYR A 352 -29.90 -10.76 0.94
CA TYR A 352 -29.57 -12.09 0.42
C TYR A 352 -30.29 -13.15 1.25
N ASN A 353 -31.60 -13.27 1.05
CA ASN A 353 -32.50 -14.23 1.70
C ASN A 353 -32.74 -15.45 0.80
N GLU A 354 -31.91 -15.62 -0.22
CA GLU A 354 -31.92 -16.80 -1.07
C GLU A 354 -31.36 -17.97 -0.27
N ASP A 355 -32.14 -19.03 -0.16
CA ASP A 355 -31.71 -20.28 0.46
C ASP A 355 -30.57 -20.89 -0.37
N ILE A 356 -29.34 -20.71 0.12
CA ILE A 356 -28.11 -21.27 -0.48
C ILE A 356 -27.98 -22.78 -0.31
N GLY A 357 -29.01 -23.46 0.20
CA GLY A 357 -29.12 -24.92 0.25
C GLY A 357 -28.21 -25.57 1.28
N ILE A 358 -27.70 -24.81 2.26
CA ILE A 358 -26.88 -25.34 3.36
C ILE A 358 -27.79 -25.73 4.51
N THR A 359 -27.86 -27.02 4.82
CA THR A 359 -28.70 -27.53 5.91
C THR A 359 -28.15 -27.15 7.29
N LYS A 360 -29.01 -27.19 8.30
CA LYS A 360 -28.61 -26.98 9.71
C LYS A 360 -27.50 -27.95 10.13
N GLU A 361 -27.56 -29.19 9.69
CA GLU A 361 -26.57 -30.23 9.98
C GLU A 361 -25.23 -29.92 9.33
N GLN A 362 -25.23 -29.37 8.11
CA GLN A 362 -24.01 -28.92 7.43
C GLN A 362 -23.38 -27.71 8.14
N TRP A 363 -24.20 -26.76 8.60
CA TRP A 363 -23.72 -25.64 9.42
C TRP A 363 -23.08 -26.11 10.72
N LEU A 364 -23.72 -27.05 11.42
CA LEU A 364 -23.16 -27.63 12.66
C LEU A 364 -21.87 -28.40 12.40
N ALA A 365 -21.78 -29.14 11.29
CA ALA A 365 -20.55 -29.81 10.88
C ALA A 365 -19.43 -28.80 10.64
N MET A 366 -19.66 -27.76 9.83
CA MET A 366 -18.67 -26.72 9.53
C MET A 366 -18.21 -25.96 10.78
N LEU A 367 -19.13 -25.58 11.68
CA LEU A 367 -18.78 -24.86 12.91
C LEU A 367 -17.84 -25.65 13.82
N THR A 368 -17.86 -26.98 13.74
CA THR A 368 -16.98 -27.86 14.52
C THR A 368 -15.69 -28.22 13.79
N ASP A 369 -15.69 -28.14 12.46
CA ASP A 369 -14.53 -28.35 11.59
C ASP A 369 -13.52 -27.20 11.70
N LYS A 370 -12.29 -27.51 12.13
CA LYS A 370 -11.23 -26.52 12.34
C LYS A 370 -10.56 -26.05 11.05
N ASP A 371 -10.72 -26.81 9.97
CA ASP A 371 -10.23 -26.45 8.64
C ASP A 371 -11.20 -25.47 7.94
N VAL A 372 -12.47 -25.44 8.38
CA VAL A 372 -13.49 -24.49 7.89
C VAL A 372 -13.63 -23.28 8.82
N PHE A 373 -13.93 -23.50 10.12
CA PHE A 373 -14.09 -22.44 11.12
C PHE A 373 -12.96 -22.45 12.15
N LYS A 374 -12.06 -21.47 12.02
CA LYS A 374 -10.97 -21.20 12.96
C LYS A 374 -11.51 -20.49 14.20
N GLY A 375 -10.70 -20.41 15.27
CA GLY A 375 -11.10 -19.79 16.53
C GLY A 375 -11.64 -18.36 16.37
N LYS A 376 -10.93 -17.52 15.62
CA LYS A 376 -11.34 -16.12 15.34
C LYS A 376 -12.62 -16.02 14.48
N ASP A 377 -12.90 -17.01 13.63
CA ASP A 377 -14.12 -17.02 12.83
C ASP A 377 -15.35 -17.27 13.70
N ARG A 378 -15.21 -18.08 14.77
CA ARG A 378 -16.31 -18.36 15.72
C ARG A 378 -16.61 -17.15 16.59
N GLU A 379 -15.59 -16.40 16.98
CA GLU A 379 -15.75 -15.12 17.68
C GLU A 379 -16.49 -14.12 16.80
N LEU A 380 -16.10 -14.01 15.54
CA LEU A 380 -16.79 -13.19 14.54
C LEU A 380 -18.26 -13.59 14.34
N MET A 381 -18.56 -14.89 14.21
CA MET A 381 -19.94 -15.37 14.11
C MET A 381 -20.77 -15.07 15.36
N LEU A 382 -20.14 -15.07 16.53
CA LEU A 382 -20.83 -14.73 17.78
C LEU A 382 -21.22 -13.24 17.80
N HIS A 383 -20.36 -12.36 17.28
CA HIS A 383 -20.72 -10.95 17.09
C HIS A 383 -21.91 -10.79 16.14
N PHE A 384 -21.90 -11.45 14.97
CA PHE A 384 -23.03 -11.44 14.04
C PHE A 384 -24.33 -11.93 14.69
N TYR A 385 -24.27 -13.01 15.47
CA TYR A 385 -25.43 -13.55 16.18
C TYR A 385 -25.99 -12.57 17.21
N ASN A 386 -25.11 -11.95 18.01
CA ASN A 386 -25.50 -10.99 19.04
C ASN A 386 -26.09 -9.70 18.46
N SER A 387 -25.69 -9.33 17.24
CA SER A 387 -26.25 -8.19 16.49
C SER A 387 -27.55 -8.51 15.74
N GLY A 388 -28.20 -9.65 16.01
CA GLY A 388 -29.47 -10.01 15.37
C GLY A 388 -29.32 -10.66 14.00
N GLY A 389 -28.13 -11.15 13.66
CA GLY A 389 -27.85 -11.89 12.42
C GLY A 389 -27.34 -11.03 11.26
N GLN A 390 -27.29 -9.70 11.42
CA GLN A 390 -26.77 -8.76 10.41
C GLN A 390 -26.03 -7.62 11.11
N THR A 391 -24.84 -7.25 10.63
CA THR A 391 -24.11 -6.06 11.07
C THR A 391 -23.06 -5.67 10.03
N THR A 392 -22.71 -4.39 9.96
CA THR A 392 -21.68 -3.88 9.04
C THR A 392 -20.28 -3.94 9.65
N ALA A 393 -19.24 -3.96 8.82
CA ALA A 393 -17.85 -3.90 9.30
C ALA A 393 -17.57 -2.61 10.12
N SER A 394 -18.26 -1.51 9.80
CA SER A 394 -18.20 -0.25 10.53
C SER A 394 -18.83 -0.33 11.92
N GLU A 395 -19.93 -1.08 12.06
CA GLU A 395 -20.57 -1.32 13.35
C GLU A 395 -19.72 -2.22 14.25
N LEU A 396 -19.16 -3.31 13.69
CA LEU A 396 -18.22 -4.19 14.39
C LEU A 396 -16.96 -3.45 14.85
N ALA A 397 -16.42 -2.57 13.99
CA ALA A 397 -15.31 -1.69 14.33
C ALA A 397 -15.63 -0.76 15.50
N ALA A 398 -16.82 -0.17 15.51
CA ALA A 398 -17.27 0.69 16.59
C ALA A 398 -17.46 -0.06 17.91
N GLU A 399 -17.95 -1.31 17.87
CA GLU A 399 -18.16 -2.16 19.06
C GLU A 399 -16.85 -2.67 19.66
N THR A 400 -15.88 -3.04 18.81
CA THR A 400 -14.64 -3.72 19.22
C THR A 400 -13.44 -2.78 19.36
N GLY A 401 -13.55 -1.53 18.90
CA GLY A 401 -12.44 -0.58 18.86
C GLY A 401 -11.36 -0.92 17.82
N GLN A 402 -11.68 -1.78 16.86
CA GLN A 402 -10.80 -2.19 15.76
C GLN A 402 -11.12 -1.42 14.48
N HIS A 403 -10.21 -1.40 13.52
CA HIS A 403 -10.46 -0.79 12.21
C HIS A 403 -11.44 -1.67 11.39
N PRO A 404 -12.37 -1.12 10.59
CA PRO A 404 -13.33 -1.91 9.78
C PRO A 404 -12.69 -3.00 8.90
N SER A 405 -11.51 -2.74 8.32
CA SER A 405 -10.76 -3.72 7.52
C SER A 405 -10.29 -4.96 8.31
N SER A 406 -10.26 -4.87 9.65
CA SER A 406 -9.99 -6.02 10.53
C SER A 406 -11.06 -7.10 10.43
N PHE A 407 -12.23 -6.78 9.86
CA PHE A 407 -13.36 -7.70 9.68
C PHE A 407 -13.55 -8.14 8.23
N ASN A 408 -13.29 -7.26 7.25
CA ASN A 408 -13.50 -7.55 5.83
C ASN A 408 -12.71 -8.78 5.32
N ALA A 409 -11.39 -8.78 5.50
CA ALA A 409 -10.55 -9.87 5.03
C ALA A 409 -10.87 -11.22 5.73
N PRO A 410 -11.11 -11.28 7.05
CA PRO A 410 -11.58 -12.50 7.71
C PRO A 410 -12.94 -13.01 7.21
N VAL A 411 -13.92 -12.14 7.00
CA VAL A 411 -15.25 -12.51 6.47
C VAL A 411 -15.12 -13.15 5.08
N VAL A 412 -14.38 -12.50 4.17
CA VAL A 412 -14.15 -13.02 2.81
C VAL A 412 -13.40 -14.36 2.85
N ALA A 413 -12.39 -14.49 3.72
CA ALA A 413 -11.65 -15.73 3.86
C ALA A 413 -12.51 -16.87 4.40
N LEU A 414 -13.43 -16.58 5.34
CA LEU A 414 -14.39 -17.55 5.86
C LEU A 414 -15.40 -17.96 4.79
N ALA A 415 -15.96 -16.99 4.06
CA ALA A 415 -16.89 -17.24 2.96
C ALA A 415 -16.29 -18.17 1.89
N LYS A 416 -15.02 -17.97 1.52
CA LYS A 416 -14.30 -18.86 0.59
C LYS A 416 -14.16 -20.29 1.13
N ARG A 417 -13.92 -20.46 2.45
CA ARG A 417 -13.82 -21.80 3.06
C ARG A 417 -15.18 -22.50 3.10
N VAL A 418 -16.24 -21.79 3.45
CA VAL A 418 -17.62 -22.30 3.44
C VAL A 418 -18.02 -22.71 2.03
N ALA A 419 -17.83 -21.83 1.03
CA ALA A 419 -18.14 -22.11 -0.38
C ALA A 419 -17.39 -23.35 -0.90
N ASN A 420 -16.11 -23.50 -0.56
CA ASN A 420 -15.33 -24.68 -0.93
C ASN A 420 -15.81 -25.97 -0.23
N TYR A 421 -16.27 -25.87 1.01
CA TYR A 421 -16.76 -27.02 1.77
C TYR A 421 -18.14 -27.49 1.28
N THR A 422 -19.02 -26.54 0.94
CA THR A 422 -20.40 -26.83 0.56
C THR A 422 -20.61 -26.92 -0.95
N ASN A 423 -19.63 -26.53 -1.75
CA ASN A 423 -19.74 -26.38 -3.21
C ASN A 423 -20.84 -25.37 -3.65
N CYS A 424 -21.27 -24.47 -2.74
CA CYS A 424 -22.17 -23.38 -3.08
C CYS A 424 -21.39 -22.32 -3.88
N ARG A 425 -21.95 -21.87 -5.01
CA ARG A 425 -21.36 -20.86 -5.88
C ARG A 425 -22.10 -19.55 -5.80
#